data_AF-E4XDN6-F1
#
_entry.id   AF-E4XDN6-F1
#
_cell.length_a   1.000
_cell.length_b   1.000
_cell.length_c   1.000
_cell.angle_alpha   90.00
_cell.angle_beta   90.00
_cell.angle_gamma   90.00
#
_symmetry.space_group_name_H-M   'P 1'
#
loop_
_entity.id
_entity.type
_entity.pdbx_description
1 polymer ?
#
loop_
_entity_poly.entity_id
_entity_poly.type
_entity_poly.pdbx_seq_one_letter_code
_entity_poly.pdbx_strand_id
1 'polypeptide(L)'
;MMGARETLPDSFWKQNQPVENLLQKAAAGGNSQEKKTIFRKIQEFLILDDLESLGSHIETIEATNKHQARFLAHLSTVLQSIGVGSVTTACLENYTRIIVTAVDPDTRPHEDAMLVAHYCRLLDEEAASGLYSQLLVNLSCMNQIHRQKLIDLANEAGLCISSITKQAAVSMQQTKSGETDLDALEILLANKDLSSSFNIACSLIKNMIVMRKDEAARIAVKKMEEAGADDIKKNEPFVAIRAHLEAMDMFSKWSRLFNSSTPEDIQEITSGLTFVQRVSIETRNEQKRSDMLKAARELQSIATRIDQKVVQILTSNAEWFDNDAKSVIIPLLVVASMKAQLGSNLPEKAIKTVNLLMSSKFGLFQFLNTQTARSVLDLAAEANSMILVNKNKK
;
A
#
# COMPACT_ATOMS: atom_id res chain seq x y z
N MET A 1 -79.37 32.90 -22.72
CA MET A 1 -78.56 33.51 -23.79
C MET A 1 -77.10 33.39 -23.37
N MET A 2 -76.32 32.54 -24.04
CA MET A 2 -74.86 32.51 -23.84
C MET A 2 -74.30 33.82 -24.39
N GLY A 3 -73.58 34.57 -23.55
CA GLY A 3 -72.91 35.80 -23.98
C GLY A 3 -71.98 35.51 -25.16
N ALA A 4 -72.12 36.31 -26.22
CA ALA A 4 -71.24 36.23 -27.38
C ALA A 4 -69.79 36.39 -26.91
N ARG A 5 -68.88 35.52 -27.37
CA ARG A 5 -67.43 35.69 -27.17
C ARG A 5 -67.01 36.93 -27.94
N GLU A 6 -66.81 38.04 -27.24
CA GLU A 6 -66.21 39.24 -27.83
C GLU A 6 -64.79 38.91 -28.32
N THR A 7 -64.57 39.07 -29.61
CA THR A 7 -63.24 38.93 -30.22
C THR A 7 -62.42 40.17 -29.88
N LEU A 8 -61.36 39.98 -29.10
CA LEU A 8 -60.45 41.05 -28.72
C LEU A 8 -59.77 41.69 -29.95
N PRO A 9 -59.52 43.02 -29.95
CA PRO A 9 -58.90 43.72 -31.06
C PRO A 9 -57.54 43.13 -31.43
N ASP A 10 -57.18 43.15 -32.71
CA ASP A 10 -55.87 42.71 -33.20
C ASP A 10 -54.69 43.36 -32.48
N SER A 11 -54.84 44.62 -32.05
CA SER A 11 -53.84 45.37 -31.27
C SER A 11 -53.58 44.79 -29.88
N PHE A 12 -54.53 44.02 -29.33
CA PHE A 12 -54.35 43.29 -28.08
C PHE A 12 -53.40 42.10 -28.28
N TRP A 13 -53.52 41.39 -29.41
CA TRP A 13 -52.70 40.21 -29.72
C TRP A 13 -51.33 40.56 -30.30
N LYS A 14 -51.20 41.70 -30.99
CA LYS A 14 -49.97 42.15 -31.66
C LYS A 14 -49.03 42.96 -30.76
N GLN A 15 -49.13 42.82 -29.44
CA GLN A 15 -48.18 43.47 -28.52
C GLN A 15 -46.82 42.78 -28.58
N ASN A 16 -45.85 43.40 -29.27
CA ASN A 16 -44.45 42.97 -29.21
C ASN A 16 -43.90 43.24 -27.81
N GLN A 17 -43.87 42.22 -26.96
CA GLN A 17 -43.23 42.29 -25.65
C GLN A 17 -41.84 41.66 -25.75
N PRO A 18 -40.81 42.31 -25.18
CA PRO A 18 -39.48 41.70 -25.11
C PRO A 18 -39.53 40.44 -24.25
N VAL A 19 -38.71 39.45 -24.59
CA VAL A 19 -38.76 38.10 -24.03
C VAL A 19 -38.53 38.12 -22.51
N GLU A 20 -37.70 39.03 -22.03
CA GLU A 20 -37.43 39.30 -20.62
C GLU A 20 -38.71 39.60 -19.84
N ASN A 21 -39.59 40.42 -20.42
CA ASN A 21 -40.87 40.79 -19.79
C ASN A 21 -41.84 39.60 -19.77
N LEU A 22 -41.80 38.73 -20.79
CA LEU A 22 -42.59 37.50 -20.83
C LEU A 22 -42.10 36.51 -19.76
N LEU A 23 -40.78 36.36 -19.60
CA LEU A 23 -40.17 35.50 -18.58
C LEU A 23 -40.46 36.00 -17.16
N GLN A 24 -40.36 37.32 -16.91
CA GLN A 24 -40.73 37.91 -15.62
C GLN A 24 -42.22 37.71 -15.30
N LYS A 25 -43.11 37.88 -16.27
CA LYS A 25 -44.55 37.61 -16.07
C LYS A 25 -44.83 36.13 -15.82
N ALA A 26 -44.15 35.23 -16.54
CA ALA A 26 -44.23 33.79 -16.30
C ALA A 26 -43.65 33.39 -14.92
N ALA A 27 -42.64 34.11 -14.43
CA ALA A 27 -42.10 33.96 -13.07
C ALA A 27 -43.07 34.48 -12.01
N ALA A 28 -43.81 35.56 -12.30
CA ALA A 28 -44.83 36.08 -11.39
C ALA A 28 -46.06 35.14 -11.29
N GLY A 29 -46.53 34.58 -12.40
CA GLY A 29 -47.82 33.85 -12.47
C GLY A 29 -47.82 32.35 -12.12
N GLY A 30 -46.67 31.67 -12.07
CA GLY A 30 -46.61 30.20 -11.91
C GLY A 30 -46.74 29.64 -10.48
N ASN A 31 -46.69 28.32 -10.32
CA ASN A 31 -46.68 27.60 -9.04
C ASN A 31 -45.32 27.74 -8.32
N SER A 32 -45.31 27.92 -6.98
CA SER A 32 -44.12 28.28 -6.20
C SER A 32 -42.95 27.28 -6.24
N GLN A 33 -43.24 26.00 -6.47
CA GLN A 33 -42.22 24.93 -6.51
C GLN A 33 -41.43 24.89 -7.83
N GLU A 34 -42.08 25.16 -8.97
CA GLU A 34 -41.40 25.20 -10.28
C GLU A 34 -40.49 26.43 -10.41
N LYS A 35 -40.79 27.50 -9.67
CA LYS A 35 -40.03 28.77 -9.67
C LYS A 35 -38.62 28.66 -9.09
N LYS A 36 -38.34 27.65 -8.26
CA LYS A 36 -37.06 27.51 -7.53
C LYS A 36 -36.12 26.46 -8.12
N THR A 37 -36.45 25.87 -9.25
CA THR A 37 -35.61 24.83 -9.85
C THR A 37 -34.41 25.44 -10.58
N ILE A 38 -33.24 24.83 -10.42
CA ILE A 38 -32.02 25.23 -11.13
C ILE A 38 -32.22 25.25 -12.65
N PHE A 39 -33.04 24.33 -13.17
CA PHE A 39 -33.31 24.16 -14.59
C PHE A 39 -34.06 25.36 -15.17
N ARG A 40 -34.98 25.96 -14.41
CA ARG A 40 -35.70 27.15 -14.86
C ARG A 40 -34.76 28.33 -15.08
N LYS A 41 -33.84 28.56 -14.14
CA LYS A 41 -32.89 29.66 -14.25
C LYS A 41 -31.93 29.47 -15.43
N ILE A 42 -31.49 28.23 -15.64
CA ILE A 42 -30.66 27.86 -16.80
C ILE A 42 -31.43 28.08 -18.11
N GLN A 43 -32.70 27.67 -18.19
CA GLN A 43 -33.55 27.91 -19.36
C GLN A 43 -33.72 29.41 -19.64
N GLU A 44 -33.92 30.24 -18.61
CA GLU A 44 -34.02 31.69 -18.77
C GLU A 44 -32.76 32.26 -19.42
N PHE A 45 -31.56 31.89 -18.94
CA PHE A 45 -30.32 32.37 -19.54
C PHE A 45 -30.12 31.88 -20.98
N LEU A 46 -30.46 30.62 -21.27
CA LEU A 46 -30.37 30.06 -22.63
C LEU A 46 -31.32 30.75 -23.61
N ILE A 47 -32.54 31.10 -23.18
CA ILE A 47 -33.51 31.82 -24.02
C ILE A 47 -33.04 33.25 -24.31
N LEU A 48 -32.36 33.87 -23.35
CA LEU A 48 -31.82 35.23 -23.47
C LEU A 48 -30.44 35.29 -24.14
N ASP A 49 -29.87 34.14 -24.51
CA ASP A 49 -28.51 34.01 -25.08
C ASP A 49 -27.41 34.63 -24.18
N ASP A 50 -27.65 34.68 -22.86
CA ASP A 50 -26.70 35.21 -21.87
C ASP A 50 -25.82 34.09 -21.32
N LEU A 51 -24.91 33.61 -22.18
CA LEU A 51 -24.09 32.43 -21.90
C LEU A 51 -23.01 32.68 -20.84
N GLU A 52 -22.51 33.91 -20.68
CA GLU A 52 -21.49 34.25 -19.67
C GLU A 52 -22.07 34.31 -18.25
N SER A 53 -23.27 34.89 -18.08
CA SER A 53 -23.97 34.83 -16.79
C SER A 53 -24.41 33.41 -16.47
N LEU A 54 -24.79 32.63 -17.49
CA LEU A 54 -25.08 31.21 -17.33
C LEU A 54 -23.87 30.43 -16.83
N GLY A 55 -22.70 30.64 -17.44
CA GLY A 55 -21.46 29.98 -17.04
C GLY A 55 -21.11 30.27 -15.59
N SER A 56 -21.13 31.55 -15.22
CA SER A 56 -20.92 31.99 -13.84
C SER A 56 -21.95 31.39 -12.87
N HIS A 57 -23.22 31.30 -13.28
CA HIS A 57 -24.27 30.73 -12.44
C HIS A 57 -24.07 29.23 -12.22
N ILE A 58 -23.73 28.47 -13.27
CA ILE A 58 -23.52 27.02 -13.18
C ILE A 58 -22.44 26.68 -12.15
N GLU A 59 -21.35 27.44 -12.10
CA GLU A 59 -20.26 27.23 -11.14
C GLU A 59 -20.66 27.46 -9.68
N THR A 60 -21.73 28.22 -9.44
CA THR A 60 -22.24 28.46 -8.07
C THR A 60 -23.23 27.39 -7.59
N ILE A 61 -23.67 26.49 -8.49
CA ILE A 61 -24.71 25.51 -8.15
C ILE A 61 -24.08 24.27 -7.53
N GLU A 62 -24.41 24.00 -6.28
CA GLU A 62 -24.16 22.71 -5.65
C GLU A 62 -25.23 21.70 -6.10
N ALA A 63 -24.80 20.66 -6.81
CA ALA A 63 -25.70 19.59 -7.26
C ALA A 63 -26.22 18.76 -6.08
N THR A 64 -27.54 18.59 -5.98
CA THR A 64 -28.17 17.81 -4.89
C THR A 64 -28.22 16.30 -5.16
N ASN A 65 -28.05 15.89 -6.42
CA ASN A 65 -28.10 14.49 -6.83
C ASN A 65 -27.27 14.23 -8.10
N LYS A 66 -27.02 12.93 -8.40
CA LYS A 66 -26.21 12.47 -9.53
C LYS A 66 -26.72 12.99 -10.89
N HIS A 67 -28.04 13.11 -11.08
CA HIS A 67 -28.60 13.57 -12.34
C HIS A 67 -28.36 15.06 -12.57
N GLN A 68 -28.48 15.88 -11.51
CA GLN A 68 -28.15 17.29 -11.56
C GLN A 68 -26.66 17.51 -11.82
N ALA A 69 -25.79 16.79 -11.11
CA ALA A 69 -24.35 16.87 -11.30
C ALA A 69 -23.95 16.49 -12.74
N ARG A 70 -24.53 15.41 -13.27
CA ARG A 70 -24.35 14.99 -14.67
C ARG A 70 -24.77 16.08 -15.65
N PHE A 71 -25.95 16.66 -15.45
CA PHE A 71 -26.47 17.71 -16.32
C PHE A 71 -25.54 18.93 -16.32
N LEU A 72 -25.13 19.41 -15.14
CA LEU A 72 -24.25 20.57 -15.01
C LEU A 72 -22.88 20.30 -15.64
N ALA A 73 -22.28 19.12 -15.44
CA ALA A 73 -21.00 18.75 -16.05
C ALA A 73 -21.05 18.70 -17.58
N HIS A 74 -22.11 18.14 -18.16
CA HIS A 74 -22.25 18.13 -19.62
C HIS A 74 -22.54 19.52 -20.18
N LEU A 75 -23.38 20.31 -19.51
CA LEU A 75 -23.66 21.68 -19.91
C LEU A 75 -22.40 22.55 -19.84
N SER A 76 -21.60 22.44 -18.77
CA SER A 76 -20.34 23.15 -18.64
C SER A 76 -19.37 22.77 -19.75
N THR A 77 -19.24 21.48 -20.06
CA THR A 77 -18.39 20.99 -21.17
C THR A 77 -18.82 21.58 -22.51
N VAL A 78 -20.13 21.65 -22.79
CA VAL A 78 -20.66 22.25 -24.03
C VAL A 78 -20.39 23.75 -24.08
N LEU A 79 -20.67 24.49 -23.01
CA LEU A 79 -20.41 25.93 -22.94
C LEU A 79 -18.91 26.25 -23.13
N GLN A 80 -18.04 25.44 -22.52
CA GLN A 80 -16.59 25.57 -22.69
C GLN A 80 -16.17 25.33 -24.15
N SER A 81 -16.74 24.32 -24.82
CA SER A 81 -16.46 24.05 -26.24
C SER A 81 -16.94 25.15 -27.20
N ILE A 82 -17.96 25.92 -26.80
CA ILE A 82 -18.46 27.08 -27.54
C ILE A 82 -17.58 28.33 -27.26
N GLY A 83 -16.71 28.28 -26.24
CA GLY A 83 -15.77 29.34 -25.89
C GLY A 83 -16.25 30.30 -24.80
N VAL A 84 -17.22 29.89 -23.98
CA VAL A 84 -17.67 30.68 -22.82
C VAL A 84 -16.58 30.69 -21.75
N GLY A 85 -16.03 31.87 -21.45
CA GLY A 85 -14.83 32.01 -20.63
C GLY A 85 -15.07 31.88 -19.12
N SER A 86 -16.30 32.12 -18.66
CA SER A 86 -16.69 31.97 -17.25
C SER A 86 -16.80 30.53 -16.76
N VAL A 87 -16.77 29.54 -17.65
CA VAL A 87 -16.94 28.12 -17.30
C VAL A 87 -15.58 27.45 -17.05
N THR A 88 -15.50 26.72 -15.95
CA THR A 88 -14.33 25.95 -15.52
C THR A 88 -14.59 24.44 -15.58
N THR A 89 -13.60 23.65 -15.15
CA THR A 89 -13.71 22.19 -15.04
C THR A 89 -14.33 21.73 -13.71
N ALA A 90 -14.70 22.62 -12.78
CA ALA A 90 -15.14 22.25 -11.43
C ALA A 90 -16.42 21.41 -11.41
N CYS A 91 -17.41 21.75 -12.26
CA CYS A 91 -18.64 20.94 -12.39
C CYS A 91 -18.35 19.52 -12.87
N LEU A 92 -17.39 19.37 -13.79
CA LEU A 92 -16.97 18.09 -14.32
C LEU A 92 -16.20 17.28 -13.26
N GLU A 93 -15.30 17.93 -12.53
CA GLU A 93 -14.57 17.33 -11.42
C GLU A 93 -15.51 16.82 -10.32
N ASN A 94 -16.51 17.63 -9.94
CA ASN A 94 -17.51 17.26 -8.95
C ASN A 94 -18.32 16.03 -9.40
N TYR A 95 -18.78 16.01 -10.65
CA TYR A 95 -19.50 14.86 -11.18
C TYR A 95 -18.66 13.59 -11.21
N THR A 96 -17.40 13.70 -11.64
CA THR A 96 -16.44 12.58 -11.66
C THR A 96 -16.20 12.07 -10.24
N ARG A 97 -16.03 12.97 -9.27
CA ARG A 97 -15.89 12.63 -7.85
C ARG A 97 -17.10 11.87 -7.32
N ILE A 98 -18.31 12.30 -7.65
CA ILE A 98 -19.55 11.60 -7.26
C ILE A 98 -19.55 10.17 -7.81
N ILE A 99 -19.14 9.97 -9.07
CA ILE A 99 -19.02 8.62 -9.64
C ILE A 99 -18.02 7.80 -8.82
N VAL A 100 -16.79 8.30 -8.63
CA VAL A 100 -15.72 7.63 -7.88
C VAL A 100 -16.15 7.23 -6.47
N THR A 101 -16.87 8.10 -5.75
CA THR A 101 -17.37 7.82 -4.40
C THR A 101 -18.51 6.81 -4.34
N ALA A 102 -19.26 6.67 -5.44
CA ALA A 102 -20.40 5.75 -5.54
C ALA A 102 -20.03 4.41 -6.18
N VAL A 103 -18.76 4.23 -6.57
CA VAL A 103 -18.29 2.97 -7.16
C VAL A 103 -18.35 1.86 -6.12
N ASP A 104 -18.95 0.75 -6.53
CA ASP A 104 -19.05 -0.49 -5.77
C ASP A 104 -18.28 -1.60 -6.52
N PRO A 105 -17.32 -2.29 -5.87
CA PRO A 105 -16.55 -3.38 -6.47
C PRO A 105 -17.43 -4.52 -7.04
N ASP A 106 -18.61 -4.75 -6.47
CA ASP A 106 -19.42 -5.93 -6.75
C ASP A 106 -20.42 -5.74 -7.91
N THR A 107 -20.74 -4.50 -8.29
CA THR A 107 -21.74 -4.23 -9.32
C THR A 107 -21.12 -4.09 -10.72
N ARG A 108 -20.51 -2.94 -11.03
CA ARG A 108 -20.05 -2.62 -12.41
C ARG A 108 -18.76 -1.79 -12.45
N PRO A 109 -17.67 -2.28 -11.83
CA PRO A 109 -16.43 -1.51 -11.66
C PRO A 109 -15.78 -1.08 -12.97
N HIS A 110 -15.87 -1.90 -14.04
CA HIS A 110 -15.28 -1.57 -15.35
C HIS A 110 -16.04 -0.48 -16.09
N GLU A 111 -17.38 -0.48 -16.02
CA GLU A 111 -18.20 0.54 -16.67
C GLU A 111 -17.98 1.91 -15.99
N ASP A 112 -17.98 1.92 -14.66
CA ASP A 112 -17.70 3.14 -13.90
C ASP A 112 -16.27 3.63 -14.15
N ALA A 113 -15.29 2.74 -14.23
CA ALA A 113 -13.92 3.11 -14.56
C ALA A 113 -13.77 3.68 -15.98
N MET A 114 -14.47 3.11 -16.97
CA MET A 114 -14.50 3.67 -18.33
C MET A 114 -15.08 5.09 -18.34
N LEU A 115 -16.15 5.33 -17.58
CA LEU A 115 -16.76 6.67 -17.46
C LEU A 115 -15.80 7.65 -16.77
N VAL A 116 -15.18 7.25 -15.66
CA VAL A 116 -14.21 8.08 -14.95
C VAL A 116 -13.00 8.38 -15.83
N ALA A 117 -12.47 7.39 -16.56
CA ALA A 117 -11.37 7.60 -17.50
C ALA A 117 -11.72 8.62 -18.59
N HIS A 118 -12.94 8.54 -19.13
CA HIS A 118 -13.44 9.47 -20.14
C HIS A 118 -13.52 10.91 -19.61
N TYR A 119 -14.04 11.11 -18.38
CA TYR A 119 -14.14 12.45 -17.81
C TYR A 119 -12.78 12.99 -17.34
N CYS A 120 -11.92 12.16 -16.75
CA CYS A 120 -10.57 12.56 -16.34
C CYS A 120 -9.74 13.05 -17.53
N ARG A 121 -9.95 12.52 -18.74
CA ARG A 121 -9.27 13.01 -19.96
C ARG A 121 -9.56 14.48 -20.28
N LEU A 122 -10.70 15.00 -19.84
CA LEU A 122 -11.11 16.39 -20.08
C LEU A 122 -10.65 17.34 -18.95
N LEU A 123 -10.03 16.81 -17.89
CA LEU A 123 -9.49 17.57 -16.78
C LEU A 123 -8.00 17.84 -16.98
N ASP A 124 -7.46 18.74 -16.17
CA ASP A 124 -6.02 18.92 -16.02
C ASP A 124 -5.38 17.70 -15.33
N GLU A 125 -4.06 17.55 -15.52
CA GLU A 125 -3.34 16.35 -15.08
C GLU A 125 -3.42 16.12 -13.56
N GLU A 126 -3.44 17.20 -12.77
CA GLU A 126 -3.51 17.13 -11.31
C GLU A 126 -4.86 16.57 -10.85
N ALA A 127 -5.97 17.17 -11.30
CA ALA A 127 -7.31 16.70 -10.97
C ALA A 127 -7.59 15.28 -11.52
N ALA A 128 -7.17 15.01 -12.76
CA ALA A 128 -7.31 13.70 -13.38
C ALA A 128 -6.58 12.61 -12.59
N SER A 129 -5.34 12.87 -12.18
CA SER A 129 -4.54 11.94 -11.37
C SER A 129 -5.16 11.71 -10.00
N GLY A 130 -5.61 12.78 -9.34
CA GLY A 130 -6.26 12.70 -8.04
C GLY A 130 -7.54 11.86 -8.05
N LEU A 131 -8.43 12.10 -9.00
CA LEU A 131 -9.70 11.37 -9.10
C LEU A 131 -9.50 9.91 -9.50
N TYR A 132 -8.64 9.65 -10.49
CA TYR A 132 -8.41 8.28 -10.96
C TYR A 132 -7.62 7.46 -9.92
N SER A 133 -6.67 8.07 -9.21
CA SER A 133 -5.98 7.40 -8.10
C SER A 133 -6.97 7.01 -7.00
N GLN A 134 -7.91 7.89 -6.63
CA GLN A 134 -8.96 7.57 -5.66
C GLN A 134 -9.85 6.40 -6.13
N LEU A 135 -10.18 6.33 -7.42
CA LEU A 135 -10.89 5.19 -8.00
C LEU A 135 -10.11 3.87 -7.79
N LEU A 136 -8.80 3.86 -8.07
CA LEU A 136 -7.96 2.69 -7.85
C LEU A 136 -7.92 2.28 -6.37
N VAL A 137 -7.91 3.24 -5.45
CA VAL A 137 -7.97 2.97 -4.01
C VAL A 137 -9.30 2.32 -3.62
N ASN A 138 -10.42 2.88 -4.09
CA ASN A 138 -11.76 2.35 -3.79
C ASN A 138 -11.96 0.93 -4.34
N LEU A 139 -11.31 0.61 -5.47
CA LEU A 139 -11.33 -0.70 -6.13
C LEU A 139 -10.13 -1.59 -5.81
N SER A 140 -9.34 -1.25 -4.81
CA SER A 140 -8.08 -1.95 -4.50
C SER A 140 -8.28 -3.42 -4.10
N CYS A 141 -9.42 -3.77 -3.49
CA CYS A 141 -9.77 -5.13 -3.08
C CYS A 141 -10.02 -6.10 -4.25
N MET A 142 -10.10 -5.59 -5.49
CA MET A 142 -10.33 -6.42 -6.67
C MET A 142 -9.10 -7.27 -7.03
N ASN A 143 -9.34 -8.42 -7.65
CA ASN A 143 -8.27 -9.30 -8.14
C ASN A 143 -7.31 -8.61 -9.12
N GLN A 144 -6.07 -9.10 -9.19
CA GLN A 144 -4.99 -8.57 -10.02
C GLN A 144 -5.40 -8.34 -11.49
N ILE A 145 -6.16 -9.26 -12.10
CA ILE A 145 -6.62 -9.15 -13.50
C ILE A 145 -7.50 -7.91 -13.69
N HIS A 146 -8.39 -7.63 -12.73
CA HIS A 146 -9.26 -6.46 -12.81
C HIS A 146 -8.48 -5.17 -12.57
N ARG A 147 -7.55 -5.16 -11.62
CA ARG A 147 -6.66 -4.00 -11.40
C ARG A 147 -5.86 -3.65 -12.65
N GLN A 148 -5.29 -4.65 -13.32
CA GLN A 148 -4.57 -4.42 -14.58
C GLN A 148 -5.49 -3.79 -15.63
N LYS A 149 -6.71 -4.29 -15.77
CA LYS A 149 -7.70 -3.71 -16.68
C LYS A 149 -8.05 -2.26 -16.37
N LEU A 150 -8.13 -1.87 -15.09
CA LEU A 150 -8.34 -0.47 -14.70
C LEU A 150 -7.16 0.42 -15.13
N ILE A 151 -5.95 -0.09 -15.08
CA ILE A 151 -4.74 0.62 -15.51
C ILE A 151 -4.69 0.73 -17.04
N ASP A 152 -5.08 -0.34 -17.73
CA ASP A 152 -5.17 -0.35 -19.19
C ASP A 152 -6.19 0.67 -19.68
N LEU A 153 -7.36 0.79 -19.03
CA LEU A 153 -8.36 1.81 -19.33
C LEU A 153 -7.85 3.24 -19.14
N ALA A 154 -7.08 3.50 -18.08
CA ALA A 154 -6.44 4.79 -17.86
C ALA A 154 -5.43 5.12 -18.97
N ASN A 155 -4.67 4.12 -19.39
CA ASN A 155 -3.65 4.26 -20.42
C ASN A 155 -4.29 4.50 -21.81
N GLU A 156 -5.37 3.78 -22.12
CA GLU A 156 -6.18 3.99 -23.34
C GLU A 156 -6.82 5.38 -23.39
N ALA A 157 -7.22 5.93 -22.25
CA ALA A 157 -7.73 7.29 -22.14
C ALA A 157 -6.63 8.36 -22.23
N GLY A 158 -5.35 7.98 -22.23
CA GLY A 158 -4.21 8.88 -22.30
C GLY A 158 -3.83 9.53 -20.96
N LEU A 159 -4.20 8.93 -19.84
CA LEU A 159 -3.88 9.45 -18.50
C LEU A 159 -2.45 9.11 -18.07
N CYS A 160 -1.88 9.94 -17.19
CA CYS A 160 -0.53 9.74 -16.66
C CYS A 160 -0.49 8.61 -15.62
N ILE A 161 -0.21 7.39 -16.07
CA ILE A 161 -0.13 6.19 -15.20
C ILE A 161 0.88 6.36 -14.06
N SER A 162 2.01 7.03 -14.32
CA SER A 162 3.05 7.27 -13.31
C SER A 162 2.55 8.11 -12.14
N SER A 163 1.80 9.18 -12.42
CA SER A 163 1.21 10.04 -11.39
C SER A 163 0.12 9.29 -10.62
N ILE A 164 -0.81 8.67 -11.35
CA ILE A 164 -1.96 7.93 -10.79
C ILE A 164 -1.52 6.83 -9.83
N THR A 165 -0.58 5.97 -10.27
CA THR A 165 -0.14 4.80 -9.49
C THR A 165 0.65 5.19 -8.25
N LYS A 166 1.49 6.24 -8.33
CA LYS A 166 2.19 6.80 -7.17
C LYS A 166 1.23 7.41 -6.16
N GLN A 167 0.27 8.20 -6.62
CA GLN A 167 -0.70 8.84 -5.74
C GLN A 167 -1.60 7.80 -5.05
N ALA A 168 -2.05 6.78 -5.79
CA ALA A 168 -2.83 5.68 -5.22
C ALA A 168 -2.03 4.91 -4.15
N ALA A 169 -0.76 4.58 -4.43
CA ALA A 169 0.10 3.88 -3.49
C ALA A 169 0.36 4.69 -2.20
N VAL A 170 0.59 6.00 -2.32
CA VAL A 170 0.78 6.89 -1.17
C VAL A 170 -0.52 7.02 -0.35
N SER A 171 -1.67 7.15 -1.00
CA SER A 171 -2.96 7.21 -0.31
C SER A 171 -3.27 5.91 0.46
N MET A 172 -2.95 4.75 -0.12
CA MET A 172 -3.11 3.46 0.54
C MET A 172 -2.15 3.33 1.73
N GLN A 173 -0.91 3.79 1.59
CA GLN A 173 0.09 3.77 2.66
C GLN A 173 -0.37 4.55 3.92
N GLN A 174 -1.12 5.64 3.75
CA GLN A 174 -1.60 6.46 4.86
C GLN A 174 -2.65 5.78 5.74
N THR A 175 -3.27 4.69 5.28
CA THR A 175 -4.33 3.97 6.03
C THR A 175 -3.81 3.20 7.26
N LYS A 176 -2.48 3.06 7.43
CA LYS A 176 -1.77 2.44 8.57
C LYS A 176 -2.16 0.98 8.92
N SER A 177 -3.10 0.33 8.20
CA SER A 177 -3.46 -1.08 8.44
C SER A 177 -2.42 -2.06 7.89
N GLY A 178 -1.64 -1.62 6.91
CA GLY A 178 -0.72 -2.44 6.12
C GLY A 178 -1.38 -3.62 5.41
N GLU A 179 -2.72 -3.69 5.37
CA GLU A 179 -3.46 -4.76 4.66
C GLU A 179 -3.41 -4.52 3.16
N THR A 180 -3.41 -3.26 2.77
CA THR A 180 -3.44 -2.79 1.39
C THR A 180 -2.05 -2.53 0.81
N ASP A 181 -0.97 -2.68 1.59
CA ASP A 181 0.41 -2.35 1.15
C ASP A 181 0.89 -3.24 -0.01
N LEU A 182 0.46 -4.51 -0.04
CA LEU A 182 0.78 -5.41 -1.16
C LEU A 182 0.02 -5.01 -2.43
N ASP A 183 -1.26 -4.68 -2.31
CA ASP A 183 -2.08 -4.22 -3.44
C ASP A 183 -1.56 -2.87 -3.98
N ALA A 184 -1.17 -1.97 -3.08
CA ALA A 184 -0.54 -0.69 -3.40
C ALA A 184 0.76 -0.88 -4.18
N LEU A 185 1.60 -1.85 -3.78
CA LEU A 185 2.82 -2.19 -4.51
C LEU A 185 2.51 -2.72 -5.91
N GLU A 186 1.52 -3.59 -6.06
CA GLU A 186 1.14 -4.11 -7.38
C GLU A 186 0.64 -3.00 -8.32
N ILE A 187 -0.18 -2.08 -7.81
CA ILE A 187 -0.61 -0.90 -8.55
C ILE A 187 0.61 -0.06 -8.97
N LEU A 188 1.57 0.15 -8.06
CA LEU A 188 2.76 0.92 -8.31
C LEU A 188 3.68 0.29 -9.38
N LEU A 189 3.84 -1.03 -9.37
CA LEU A 189 4.68 -1.77 -10.31
C LEU A 189 4.10 -1.81 -11.73
N ALA A 190 2.79 -1.59 -11.89
CA ALA A 190 2.15 -1.52 -13.21
C ALA A 190 2.67 -0.36 -14.09
N ASN A 191 3.25 0.68 -13.47
CA ASN A 191 3.85 1.81 -14.18
C ASN A 191 5.09 1.40 -15.02
N LYS A 192 5.67 0.20 -14.81
CA LYS A 192 6.91 -0.30 -15.43
C LYS A 192 8.17 0.57 -15.22
N ASP A 193 8.04 1.78 -14.70
CA ASP A 193 9.12 2.64 -14.24
C ASP A 193 9.32 2.46 -12.73
N LEU A 194 10.06 1.41 -12.36
CA LEU A 194 10.42 1.17 -10.97
C LEU A 194 11.36 2.25 -10.41
N SER A 195 12.19 2.87 -11.25
CA SER A 195 13.21 3.83 -10.79
C SER A 195 12.59 5.04 -10.09
N SER A 196 11.50 5.59 -10.63
CA SER A 196 10.83 6.73 -10.02
C SER A 196 9.91 6.36 -8.85
N SER A 197 9.60 5.08 -8.68
CA SER A 197 8.71 4.55 -7.64
C SER A 197 9.42 3.74 -6.55
N PHE A 198 10.74 3.54 -6.68
CA PHE A 198 11.54 2.65 -5.86
C PHE A 198 11.45 2.93 -4.36
N ASN A 199 11.53 4.20 -3.97
CA ASN A 199 11.47 4.59 -2.57
C ASN A 199 10.10 4.32 -1.94
N ILE A 200 9.02 4.54 -2.70
CA ILE A 200 7.65 4.25 -2.26
C ILE A 200 7.50 2.73 -2.08
N ALA A 201 7.96 1.95 -3.05
CA ALA A 201 7.93 0.49 -2.99
C ALA A 201 8.70 -0.07 -1.78
N CYS A 202 9.92 0.41 -1.52
CA CYS A 202 10.69 0.02 -0.33
C CYS A 202 9.97 0.42 0.97
N SER A 203 9.30 1.59 0.97
CA SER A 203 8.52 2.06 2.12
C SER A 203 7.30 1.18 2.41
N LEU A 204 6.60 0.70 1.39
CA LEU A 204 5.49 -0.26 1.53
C LEU A 204 5.98 -1.60 2.12
N ILE A 205 7.10 -2.13 1.62
CA ILE A 205 7.66 -3.39 2.14
C ILE A 205 8.11 -3.23 3.60
N LYS A 206 8.74 -2.11 3.92
CA LYS A 206 9.09 -1.77 5.30
C LYS A 206 7.87 -1.74 6.21
N ASN A 207 6.75 -1.13 5.79
CA ASN A 207 5.52 -1.11 6.58
C ASN A 207 4.98 -2.52 6.82
N MET A 208 5.00 -3.39 5.80
CA MET A 208 4.60 -4.80 5.96
C MET A 208 5.45 -5.53 7.02
N ILE A 209 6.78 -5.31 7.02
CA ILE A 209 7.69 -5.88 8.03
C ILE A 209 7.39 -5.34 9.44
N VAL A 210 7.18 -4.03 9.55
CA VAL A 210 6.85 -3.38 10.83
C VAL A 210 5.55 -3.95 11.40
N MET A 211 4.57 -4.20 10.54
CA MET A 211 3.28 -4.80 10.89
C MET A 211 3.31 -6.33 11.02
N ARG A 212 4.49 -6.98 11.00
CA ARG A 212 4.66 -8.44 11.14
C ARG A 212 3.98 -9.26 10.04
N LYS A 213 3.78 -8.67 8.86
CA LYS A 213 3.21 -9.34 7.68
C LYS A 213 4.33 -9.90 6.81
N ASP A 214 5.13 -10.80 7.40
CA ASP A 214 6.36 -11.31 6.79
C ASP A 214 6.09 -11.99 5.44
N GLU A 215 4.97 -12.71 5.30
CA GLU A 215 4.62 -13.38 4.04
C GLU A 215 4.29 -12.39 2.91
N ALA A 216 3.52 -11.34 3.21
CA ALA A 216 3.24 -10.28 2.24
C ALA A 216 4.54 -9.55 1.84
N ALA A 217 5.43 -9.29 2.80
CA ALA A 217 6.74 -8.71 2.54
C ALA A 217 7.63 -9.60 1.64
N ARG A 218 7.59 -10.93 1.81
CA ARG A 218 8.31 -11.87 0.92
C ARG A 218 7.78 -11.83 -0.50
N ILE A 219 6.45 -11.87 -0.67
CA ILE A 219 5.81 -11.78 -1.99
C ILE A 219 6.19 -10.46 -2.66
N ALA A 220 6.18 -9.37 -1.90
CA ALA A 220 6.53 -8.04 -2.36
C ALA A 220 8.00 -7.92 -2.81
N VAL A 221 8.94 -8.49 -2.05
CA VAL A 221 10.36 -8.54 -2.44
C VAL A 221 10.52 -9.30 -3.75
N LYS A 222 9.88 -10.47 -3.89
CA LYS A 222 9.96 -11.24 -5.15
C LYS A 222 9.43 -10.45 -6.35
N LYS A 223 8.30 -9.75 -6.21
CA LYS A 223 7.74 -8.89 -7.27
C LYS A 223 8.68 -7.72 -7.61
N MET A 224 9.36 -7.15 -6.62
CA MET A 224 10.37 -6.12 -6.84
C MET A 224 11.59 -6.64 -7.59
N GLU A 225 12.05 -7.86 -7.28
CA GLU A 225 13.15 -8.51 -8.02
C GLU A 225 12.76 -8.74 -9.49
N GLU A 226 11.56 -9.27 -9.72
CA GLU A 226 10.99 -9.47 -11.07
C GLU A 226 10.84 -8.15 -11.85
N ALA A 227 10.63 -7.04 -11.14
CA ALA A 227 10.56 -5.69 -11.72
C ALA A 227 11.93 -5.01 -11.92
N GLY A 228 13.05 -5.69 -11.61
CA GLY A 228 14.40 -5.18 -11.85
C GLY A 228 14.97 -4.32 -10.72
N ALA A 229 14.56 -4.54 -9.46
CA ALA A 229 15.07 -3.78 -8.31
C ALA A 229 16.60 -3.91 -8.12
N ASP A 230 17.20 -5.01 -8.55
CA ASP A 230 18.65 -5.23 -8.46
C ASP A 230 19.45 -4.31 -9.40
N ASP A 231 18.86 -3.83 -10.49
CA ASP A 231 19.52 -2.97 -11.48
C ASP A 231 19.47 -1.47 -11.10
N ILE A 232 18.77 -1.13 -10.02
CA ILE A 232 18.57 0.26 -9.59
C ILE A 232 19.84 0.82 -8.96
N LYS A 233 20.20 2.04 -9.37
CA LYS A 233 21.30 2.78 -8.73
C LYS A 233 20.91 3.13 -7.30
N LYS A 234 21.84 2.95 -6.36
CA LYS A 234 21.57 3.12 -4.92
C LYS A 234 20.41 2.23 -4.45
N ASN A 235 20.45 0.95 -4.81
CA ASN A 235 19.50 -0.05 -4.34
C ASN A 235 19.81 -0.52 -2.93
N GLU A 236 20.67 0.19 -2.16
CA GLU A 236 20.91 -0.15 -0.77
C GLU A 236 19.56 -0.37 -0.10
N PRO A 237 18.54 0.55 -0.22
CA PRO A 237 17.13 0.50 0.24
C PRO A 237 16.36 -0.83 0.04
N PHE A 238 16.80 -1.65 -0.89
CA PHE A 238 16.20 -2.94 -1.16
C PHE A 238 17.06 -4.10 -0.64
N VAL A 239 18.38 -3.98 -0.75
CA VAL A 239 19.35 -5.03 -0.39
C VAL A 239 19.23 -5.48 1.06
N ALA A 240 19.09 -4.57 2.02
CA ALA A 240 18.96 -4.96 3.41
C ALA A 240 17.52 -5.36 3.84
N ILE A 241 16.48 -5.08 3.05
CA ILE A 241 15.09 -5.51 3.27
C ILE A 241 15.08 -6.99 2.93
N ARG A 242 15.65 -7.33 1.77
CA ARG A 242 15.96 -8.70 1.38
C ARG A 242 16.84 -9.38 2.43
N ALA A 243 17.94 -8.75 2.87
CA ALA A 243 18.81 -9.34 3.89
C ALA A 243 18.09 -9.60 5.23
N HIS A 244 17.16 -8.72 5.63
CA HIS A 244 16.35 -8.91 6.83
C HIS A 244 15.44 -10.14 6.72
N LEU A 245 14.66 -10.23 5.63
CA LEU A 245 13.77 -11.37 5.40
C LEU A 245 14.56 -12.69 5.28
N GLU A 246 15.68 -12.68 4.56
CA GLU A 246 16.59 -13.84 4.47
C GLU A 246 17.13 -14.27 5.84
N ALA A 247 17.52 -13.31 6.70
CA ALA A 247 17.98 -13.62 8.04
C ALA A 247 16.89 -14.28 8.89
N MET A 248 15.64 -13.80 8.78
CA MET A 248 14.50 -14.37 9.48
C MET A 248 14.09 -15.76 8.95
N ASP A 249 14.21 -16.00 7.64
CA ASP A 249 13.98 -17.31 7.04
C ASP A 249 15.05 -18.31 7.48
N MET A 250 16.31 -17.88 7.49
CA MET A 250 17.41 -18.70 8.01
C MET A 250 17.23 -19.01 9.50
N PHE A 251 16.79 -18.03 10.31
CA PHE A 251 16.49 -18.28 11.72
C PHE A 251 15.33 -19.26 11.90
N SER A 252 14.27 -19.14 11.09
CA SER A 252 13.14 -20.07 11.12
C SER A 252 13.56 -21.48 10.76
N LYS A 253 14.41 -21.65 9.73
CA LYS A 253 15.01 -22.95 9.38
C LYS A 253 15.87 -23.48 10.52
N TRP A 254 16.74 -22.64 11.07
CA TRP A 254 17.63 -23.00 12.18
C TRP A 254 16.83 -23.45 13.41
N SER A 255 15.80 -22.71 13.79
CA SER A 255 14.95 -23.01 14.96
C SER A 255 14.23 -24.35 14.81
N ARG A 256 13.68 -24.65 13.61
CA ARG A 256 13.07 -25.95 13.33
C ARG A 256 14.09 -27.09 13.45
N LEU A 257 15.27 -26.92 12.85
CA LEU A 257 16.33 -27.92 12.93
C LEU A 257 16.82 -28.11 14.37
N PHE A 258 16.96 -27.03 15.14
CA PHE A 258 17.39 -27.06 16.52
C PHE A 258 16.40 -27.86 17.38
N ASN A 259 15.10 -27.57 17.25
CA ASN A 259 14.04 -28.26 17.99
C ASN A 259 13.82 -29.71 17.52
N SER A 260 14.10 -30.04 16.25
CA SER A 260 14.02 -31.42 15.78
C SER A 260 15.25 -32.25 16.15
N SER A 261 16.38 -31.58 16.43
CA SER A 261 17.67 -32.22 16.75
C SER A 261 17.92 -32.30 18.25
N THR A 262 17.05 -31.72 19.09
CA THR A 262 17.07 -31.95 20.54
C THR A 262 16.91 -33.44 20.81
N PRO A 263 17.89 -34.09 21.46
CA PRO A 263 17.98 -35.54 21.50
C PRO A 263 16.85 -36.18 22.33
N GLU A 264 16.28 -37.26 21.82
CA GLU A 264 15.79 -38.35 22.67
C GLU A 264 17.00 -38.98 23.36
N ASP A 265 16.89 -39.26 24.66
CA ASP A 265 17.98 -39.80 25.47
C ASP A 265 18.68 -40.99 24.80
N ILE A 266 20.01 -40.98 24.83
CA ILE A 266 20.84 -42.11 24.41
C ILE A 266 20.45 -43.29 25.29
N GLN A 267 20.03 -44.40 24.68
CA GLN A 267 19.54 -45.54 25.44
C GLN A 267 20.72 -46.19 26.17
N GLU A 268 20.66 -46.19 27.50
CA GLU A 268 21.67 -46.83 28.34
C GLU A 268 21.60 -48.35 28.23
N ILE A 269 22.77 -48.98 28.15
CA ILE A 269 22.89 -50.44 28.13
C ILE A 269 22.75 -50.95 29.57
N THR A 270 21.62 -51.59 29.89
CA THR A 270 21.38 -52.20 31.20
C THR A 270 21.85 -53.65 31.27
N SER A 271 22.14 -54.13 32.49
CA SER A 271 22.73 -55.45 32.75
C SER A 271 21.86 -56.65 32.35
N GLY A 272 20.57 -56.44 32.02
CA GLY A 272 19.62 -57.49 31.61
C GLY A 272 19.53 -57.76 30.09
N LEU A 273 20.29 -57.05 29.25
CA LEU A 273 20.17 -57.13 27.79
C LEU A 273 20.95 -58.31 27.18
N THR A 274 20.34 -59.00 26.22
CA THR A 274 21.03 -60.01 25.40
C THR A 274 22.14 -59.38 24.56
N PHE A 275 23.12 -60.18 24.11
CA PHE A 275 24.22 -59.70 23.25
C PHE A 275 23.69 -59.01 21.98
N VAL A 276 22.69 -59.59 21.32
CA VAL A 276 22.08 -59.03 20.09
C VAL A 276 21.39 -57.69 20.37
N GLN A 277 20.67 -57.57 21.49
CA GLN A 277 20.04 -56.32 21.90
C GLN A 277 21.08 -55.24 22.21
N ARG A 278 22.20 -55.60 22.84
CA ARG A 278 23.31 -54.67 23.12
C ARG A 278 23.92 -54.12 21.83
N VAL A 279 24.24 -54.98 20.87
CA VAL A 279 24.79 -54.57 19.57
C VAL A 279 23.80 -53.69 18.79
N SER A 280 22.50 -54.01 18.84
CA SER A 280 21.46 -53.19 18.20
C SER A 280 21.33 -51.80 18.84
N ILE A 281 21.40 -51.70 20.17
CA ILE A 281 21.37 -50.42 20.89
C ILE A 281 22.63 -49.61 20.60
N GLU A 282 23.79 -50.26 20.60
CA GLU A 282 25.08 -49.62 20.29
C GLU A 282 25.10 -49.06 18.85
N THR A 283 24.67 -49.84 17.86
CA THR A 283 24.56 -49.40 16.46
C THR A 283 23.59 -48.23 16.32
N ARG A 284 22.43 -48.29 17.02
CA ARG A 284 21.44 -47.19 17.02
C ARG A 284 21.99 -45.93 17.68
N ASN A 285 22.73 -46.08 18.80
CA ASN A 285 23.35 -44.96 19.50
C ASN A 285 24.48 -44.33 18.65
N GLU A 286 25.25 -45.13 17.92
CA GLU A 286 26.28 -44.63 17.02
C GLU A 286 25.69 -43.87 15.83
N GLN A 287 24.63 -44.41 15.22
CA GLN A 287 23.88 -43.71 14.17
C GLN A 287 23.30 -42.38 14.70
N LYS A 288 22.68 -42.40 15.89
CA LYS A 288 22.18 -41.19 16.55
C LYS A 288 23.29 -40.15 16.77
N ARG A 289 24.47 -40.54 17.26
CA ARG A 289 25.62 -39.63 17.43
C ARG A 289 26.08 -39.04 16.10
N SER A 290 26.16 -39.85 15.06
CA SER A 290 26.52 -39.40 13.71
C SER A 290 25.54 -38.35 13.19
N ASP A 291 24.24 -38.58 13.35
CA ASP A 291 23.21 -37.66 12.88
C ASP A 291 23.16 -36.37 13.73
N MET A 292 23.38 -36.47 15.05
CA MET A 292 23.54 -35.29 15.91
C MET A 292 24.76 -34.44 15.51
N LEU A 293 25.89 -35.06 15.17
CA LEU A 293 27.08 -34.34 14.71
C LEU A 293 26.83 -33.63 13.37
N LYS A 294 26.11 -34.26 12.43
CA LYS A 294 25.71 -33.63 11.17
C LYS A 294 24.78 -32.44 11.42
N ALA A 295 23.76 -32.61 12.26
CA ALA A 295 22.83 -31.55 12.63
C ALA A 295 23.55 -30.38 13.29
N ALA A 296 24.48 -30.64 14.23
CA ALA A 296 25.28 -29.60 14.88
C ALA A 296 26.11 -28.79 13.88
N ARG A 297 26.73 -29.44 12.88
CA ARG A 297 27.47 -28.74 11.81
C ARG A 297 26.55 -27.88 10.93
N GLU A 298 25.37 -28.38 10.58
CA GLU A 298 24.40 -27.60 9.82
C GLU A 298 23.88 -26.39 10.61
N LEU A 299 23.54 -26.57 11.90
CA LEU A 299 23.14 -25.49 12.79
C LEU A 299 24.20 -24.40 12.88
N GLN A 300 25.47 -24.79 13.06
CA GLN A 300 26.61 -23.85 13.12
C GLN A 300 26.81 -23.08 11.81
N SER A 301 26.62 -23.76 10.68
CA SER A 301 26.68 -23.14 9.34
C SER A 301 25.57 -22.10 9.16
N ILE A 302 24.32 -22.45 9.49
CA ILE A 302 23.19 -21.51 9.39
C ILE A 302 23.37 -20.33 10.34
N ALA A 303 23.75 -20.56 11.59
CA ALA A 303 24.00 -19.50 12.57
C ALA A 303 25.10 -18.52 12.13
N THR A 304 26.14 -19.02 11.46
CA THR A 304 27.19 -18.16 10.88
C THR A 304 26.68 -17.30 9.73
N ARG A 305 25.77 -17.81 8.90
CA ARG A 305 25.15 -17.03 7.82
C ARG A 305 24.18 -15.97 8.35
N ILE A 306 23.43 -16.30 9.40
CA ILE A 306 22.58 -15.32 10.12
C ILE A 306 23.44 -14.18 10.66
N ASP A 307 24.54 -14.50 11.35
CA ASP A 307 25.49 -13.51 11.88
C ASP A 307 26.02 -12.57 10.80
N GLN A 308 26.43 -13.11 9.64
CA GLN A 308 26.90 -12.30 8.52
C GLN A 308 25.85 -11.29 8.04
N LYS A 309 24.60 -11.72 7.86
CA LYS A 309 23.50 -10.84 7.43
C LYS A 309 23.15 -9.81 8.49
N VAL A 310 23.11 -10.21 9.76
CA VAL A 310 22.81 -9.31 10.87
C VAL A 310 23.90 -8.25 11.01
N VAL A 311 25.18 -8.64 10.97
CA VAL A 311 26.30 -7.68 11.00
C VAL A 311 26.24 -6.74 9.78
N GLN A 312 25.95 -7.25 8.58
CA GLN A 312 25.75 -6.41 7.38
C GLN A 312 24.65 -5.35 7.60
N ILE A 313 23.50 -5.74 8.14
CA ILE A 313 22.37 -4.84 8.41
C ILE A 313 22.74 -3.81 9.49
N LEU A 314 23.32 -4.24 10.61
CA LEU A 314 23.64 -3.37 11.74
C LEU A 314 24.81 -2.40 11.46
N THR A 315 25.73 -2.76 10.57
CA THR A 315 26.85 -1.89 10.17
C THR A 315 26.54 -0.99 8.98
N SER A 316 25.43 -1.24 8.27
CA SER A 316 25.01 -0.39 7.19
C SER A 316 24.63 0.98 7.73
N ASN A 317 25.38 2.01 7.31
CA ASN A 317 25.10 3.42 7.62
C ASN A 317 23.91 3.97 6.83
N ALA A 318 23.31 3.16 5.96
CA ALA A 318 22.25 3.64 5.10
C ALA A 318 21.05 4.07 5.97
N GLU A 319 20.36 5.14 5.57
CA GLU A 319 19.22 5.78 6.26
C GLU A 319 17.94 4.92 6.23
N TRP A 320 18.14 3.64 6.50
CA TRP A 320 17.43 2.53 5.89
C TRP A 320 16.09 2.20 6.51
N PHE A 321 15.91 2.71 7.71
CA PHE A 321 14.71 2.59 8.50
C PHE A 321 14.54 3.92 9.19
N ASP A 322 13.31 4.43 9.16
CA ASP A 322 12.88 5.41 10.14
C ASP A 322 13.04 4.82 11.55
N ASN A 323 13.03 5.69 12.56
CA ASN A 323 13.20 5.27 13.94
C ASN A 323 12.16 4.22 14.36
N ASP A 324 10.96 4.29 13.78
CA ASP A 324 9.88 3.34 14.01
C ASP A 324 10.25 1.94 13.53
N ALA A 325 10.70 1.78 12.28
CA ALA A 325 11.12 0.47 11.79
C ALA A 325 12.37 -0.06 12.51
N LYS A 326 13.31 0.81 12.91
CA LYS A 326 14.47 0.42 13.72
C LYS A 326 14.06 -0.18 15.06
N SER A 327 13.08 0.41 15.73
CA SER A 327 12.54 -0.08 17.03
C SER A 327 11.92 -1.48 16.95
N VAL A 328 11.56 -1.92 15.74
CA VAL A 328 10.88 -3.18 15.50
C VAL A 328 11.82 -4.24 14.94
N ILE A 329 12.70 -3.86 14.01
CA ILE A 329 13.57 -4.77 13.26
C ILE A 329 14.86 -5.10 14.02
N ILE A 330 15.50 -4.10 14.62
CA ILE A 330 16.79 -4.30 15.32
C ILE A 330 16.64 -5.30 16.47
N PRO A 331 15.66 -5.16 17.38
CA PRO A 331 15.55 -6.08 18.50
C PRO A 331 15.31 -7.53 18.06
N LEU A 332 14.47 -7.72 17.03
CA LEU A 332 14.21 -9.05 16.47
C LEU A 332 15.47 -9.69 15.91
N LEU A 333 16.20 -8.99 15.03
CA LEU A 333 17.39 -9.51 14.38
C LEU A 333 18.47 -9.88 15.40
N VAL A 334 18.71 -9.00 16.39
CA VAL A 334 19.71 -9.25 17.43
C VAL A 334 19.34 -10.49 18.25
N VAL A 335 18.10 -10.56 18.75
CA VAL A 335 17.67 -11.70 19.57
C VAL A 335 17.69 -13.01 18.78
N ALA A 336 17.23 -13.00 17.53
CA ALA A 336 17.28 -14.16 16.64
C ALA A 336 18.72 -14.63 16.39
N SER A 337 19.63 -13.69 16.09
CA SER A 337 21.06 -13.96 15.90
C SER A 337 21.69 -14.58 17.14
N MET A 338 21.49 -13.95 18.31
CA MET A 338 22.09 -14.40 19.56
C MET A 338 21.59 -15.80 19.96
N LYS A 339 20.29 -16.07 19.82
CA LYS A 339 19.74 -17.41 20.04
C LYS A 339 20.38 -18.44 19.11
N ALA A 340 20.49 -18.13 17.82
CA ALA A 340 21.09 -19.03 16.84
C ALA A 340 22.57 -19.32 17.12
N GLN A 341 23.32 -18.28 17.50
CA GLN A 341 24.74 -18.38 17.85
C GLN A 341 24.95 -19.22 19.12
N LEU A 342 24.17 -18.98 20.18
CA LEU A 342 24.29 -19.71 21.44
C LEU A 342 23.86 -21.16 21.32
N GLY A 343 22.71 -21.43 20.70
CA GLY A 343 22.26 -22.80 20.43
C GLY A 343 23.19 -23.59 19.52
N SER A 344 24.07 -22.92 18.76
CA SER A 344 25.09 -23.55 17.92
C SER A 344 26.50 -23.54 18.54
N ASN A 345 26.63 -23.24 19.84
CA ASN A 345 27.88 -23.16 20.57
C ASN A 345 28.92 -22.18 19.95
N LEU A 346 28.45 -21.00 19.54
CA LEU A 346 29.26 -19.89 19.00
C LEU A 346 29.18 -18.63 19.88
N PRO A 347 29.52 -18.71 21.18
CA PRO A 347 29.26 -17.60 22.11
C PRO A 347 30.12 -16.35 21.83
N GLU A 348 31.31 -16.46 21.23
CA GLU A 348 32.11 -15.27 20.90
C GLU A 348 31.43 -14.39 19.83
N LYS A 349 30.68 -15.00 18.90
CA LYS A 349 29.92 -14.26 17.89
C LYS A 349 28.74 -13.51 18.53
N ALA A 350 28.05 -14.13 19.49
CA ALA A 350 26.98 -13.47 20.24
C ALA A 350 27.48 -12.22 20.97
N ILE A 351 28.63 -12.30 21.64
CA ILE A 351 29.26 -11.14 22.29
C ILE A 351 29.64 -10.06 21.26
N LYS A 352 30.14 -10.45 20.08
CA LYS A 352 30.43 -9.49 19.00
C LYS A 352 29.17 -8.76 18.53
N THR A 353 28.05 -9.45 18.38
CA THR A 353 26.76 -8.84 18.02
C THR A 353 26.30 -7.84 19.09
N VAL A 354 26.46 -8.16 20.38
CA VAL A 354 26.15 -7.24 21.49
C VAL A 354 27.05 -6.01 21.47
N ASN A 355 28.37 -6.19 21.28
CA ASN A 355 29.30 -5.07 21.21
C ASN A 355 28.98 -4.12 20.05
N LEU A 356 28.51 -4.67 18.92
CA LEU A 356 28.08 -3.87 17.79
C LEU A 356 26.81 -3.05 18.11
N LEU A 357 25.83 -3.68 18.77
CA LEU A 357 24.59 -3.03 19.22
C LEU A 357 24.85 -1.90 20.23
N MET A 358 25.80 -2.11 21.15
CA MET A 358 26.19 -1.15 22.19
C MET A 358 27.16 -0.06 21.68
N SER A 359 27.64 -0.17 20.44
CA SER A 359 28.59 0.78 19.89
C SER A 359 27.97 2.17 19.72
N SER A 360 28.61 3.19 20.30
CA SER A 360 28.22 4.59 20.12
C SER A 360 28.28 5.06 18.66
N LYS A 361 29.04 4.35 17.82
CA LYS A 361 29.16 4.63 16.38
C LYS A 361 27.81 4.53 15.64
N PHE A 362 26.99 3.55 16.01
CA PHE A 362 25.74 3.26 15.32
C PHE A 362 24.49 3.64 16.13
N GLY A 363 24.64 3.84 17.45
CA GLY A 363 23.55 4.31 18.32
C GLY A 363 22.35 3.35 18.37
N LEU A 364 22.55 2.05 18.10
CA LEU A 364 21.46 1.09 17.88
C LEU A 364 20.76 0.67 19.18
N PHE A 365 21.48 0.73 20.31
CA PHE A 365 20.95 0.40 21.63
C PHE A 365 19.67 1.17 22.00
N GLN A 366 19.52 2.41 21.54
CA GLN A 366 18.35 3.25 21.84
C GLN A 366 17.03 2.68 21.31
N PHE A 367 17.09 1.75 20.35
CA PHE A 367 15.92 1.13 19.72
C PHE A 367 15.45 -0.15 20.44
N LEU A 368 16.14 -0.58 21.50
CA LEU A 368 15.71 -1.71 22.32
C LEU A 368 14.63 -1.25 23.31
N ASN A 369 13.51 -1.98 23.36
CA ASN A 369 12.54 -1.84 24.43
C ASN A 369 13.01 -2.59 25.70
N THR A 370 12.40 -2.31 26.85
CA THR A 370 12.80 -2.90 28.15
C THR A 370 12.85 -4.43 28.14
N GLN A 371 11.89 -5.08 27.45
CA GLN A 371 11.84 -6.54 27.41
C GLN A 371 12.98 -7.12 26.56
N THR A 372 13.19 -6.57 25.37
CA THR A 372 14.25 -7.01 24.46
C THR A 372 15.64 -6.70 25.01
N ALA A 373 15.83 -5.57 25.68
CA ALA A 373 17.06 -5.25 26.39
C ALA A 373 17.38 -6.31 27.47
N ARG A 374 16.38 -6.74 28.26
CA ARG A 374 16.55 -7.84 29.22
C ARG A 374 16.94 -9.14 28.52
N SER A 375 16.23 -9.52 27.47
CA SER A 375 16.57 -10.74 26.70
C SER A 375 17.99 -10.70 26.13
N VAL A 376 18.43 -9.55 25.62
CA VAL A 376 19.81 -9.38 25.12
C VAL A 376 20.83 -9.53 26.25
N LEU A 377 20.56 -8.96 27.43
CA LEU A 377 21.43 -9.10 28.60
C LEU A 377 21.49 -10.54 29.12
N ASP A 378 20.35 -11.23 29.18
CA ASP A 378 20.28 -12.63 29.60
C ASP A 378 21.09 -13.53 28.65
N LEU A 379 20.91 -13.36 27.35
CA LEU A 379 21.67 -14.09 26.32
C LEU A 379 23.17 -13.72 26.37
N ALA A 380 23.52 -12.47 26.68
CA ALA A 380 24.93 -12.08 26.84
C ALA A 380 25.57 -12.71 28.08
N ALA A 381 24.83 -12.83 29.19
CA ALA A 381 25.28 -13.51 30.40
C ALA A 381 25.48 -15.01 30.14
N GLU A 382 24.55 -15.65 29.43
CA GLU A 382 24.69 -17.05 28.98
C GLU A 382 25.92 -17.24 28.08
N ALA A 383 26.13 -16.35 27.10
CA ALA A 383 27.31 -16.37 26.23
C ALA A 383 28.62 -16.32 27.03
N ASN A 384 28.70 -15.41 28.01
CA ASN A 384 29.88 -15.28 28.87
C ASN A 384 30.10 -16.54 29.72
N SER A 385 29.03 -17.11 30.28
CA SER A 385 29.10 -18.38 31.02
C SER A 385 29.65 -19.52 30.15
N MET A 386 29.15 -19.66 28.92
CA MET A 386 29.64 -20.67 27.97
C MET A 386 31.12 -20.45 27.63
N ILE A 387 31.57 -19.21 27.43
CA ILE A 387 32.99 -18.89 27.16
C ILE A 387 33.86 -19.31 28.34
N LEU A 388 33.45 -19.01 29.58
CA LEU A 388 34.20 -19.38 30.77
C LEU A 388 34.29 -20.91 30.93
N VAL A 389 33.19 -21.63 30.74
CA VAL A 389 33.18 -23.10 30.77
C VAL A 389 34.07 -23.69 29.67
N ASN A 390 34.02 -23.15 28.45
CA ASN A 390 34.85 -23.61 27.34
C ASN A 390 36.33 -23.32 27.55
N LYS A 391 36.68 -22.24 28.25
CA LYS A 391 38.06 -21.93 28.65
C LYS A 391 38.58 -22.86 29.76
N ASN A 392 37.73 -23.26 30.70
CA ASN A 392 38.10 -24.17 31.78
C ASN A 392 38.20 -25.65 31.34
N LYS A 393 37.71 -25.99 30.14
CA LYS A 393 37.80 -27.34 29.54
C LYS A 393 39.02 -27.53 28.61
N LYS A 394 39.74 -26.45 28.29
CA LYS A 394 41.02 -26.47 27.57
C LYS A 394 42.15 -26.39 28.59
#